data_AF-A0A9P3CYJ5-F1
#
_entry.id   AF-A0A9P3CYJ5-F1
#
_cell.length_a   1.000
_cell.length_b   1.000
_cell.length_c   1.000
_cell.angle_alpha   90.00
_cell.angle_beta   90.00
_cell.angle_gamma   90.00
#
_symmetry.space_group_name_H-M   'P 1'
#
loop_
_entity.id
_entity.type
_entity.pdbx_description
1 polymer ?
#
loop_
_entity_poly.entity_id
_entity_poly.type
_entity_poly.pdbx_seq_one_letter_code
_entity_poly.pdbx_strand_id
1 'polypeptide(L)'
;MDGGMEGMLSGRDKLLKDVFAYDMRDDKSTLDGASVGEVRRIFYQWAQSVAGDSTMPKYRLCIMVDKEVLDSVMQDAYSRDDDGSCQYVKLINGEHVEHRPEEDEDEWEAVDSCTAWGLGWMRQSFRNLFPSAYRVLMNRSWDVEYCRPPKVRED
;
A
#
# COMPACT_ATOMS: atom_id res chain seq x y z
N MET A 1 30.39 -27.38 28.36
CA MET A 1 29.78 -27.53 27.02
C MET A 1 28.51 -26.71 27.05
N ASP A 2 28.60 -25.42 26.71
CA ASP A 2 27.44 -24.51 26.76
C ASP A 2 27.66 -23.37 25.75
N GLY A 3 27.72 -23.73 24.46
CA GLY A 3 28.01 -22.77 23.38
C GLY A 3 27.22 -23.06 22.10
N GLY A 4 26.18 -23.91 22.17
CA GLY A 4 25.44 -24.38 20.99
C GLY A 4 24.13 -23.65 20.71
N MET A 5 23.54 -22.94 21.69
CA MET A 5 22.23 -22.28 21.54
C MET A 5 22.32 -20.80 21.16
N GLU A 6 23.35 -20.06 21.60
CA GLU A 6 23.46 -18.62 21.30
C GLU A 6 23.68 -18.35 19.80
N GLY A 7 24.46 -19.18 19.10
CA GLY A 7 24.69 -19.03 17.65
C GLY A 7 23.48 -19.39 16.78
N MET A 8 22.60 -20.29 17.25
CA MET A 8 21.44 -20.75 16.49
C MET A 8 20.22 -19.82 16.63
N LEU A 9 20.12 -19.09 17.75
CA LEU A 9 19.13 -18.03 17.95
C LEU A 9 19.50 -16.75 17.20
N SER A 10 20.80 -16.42 17.11
CA SER A 10 21.34 -15.23 16.42
C SER A 10 21.14 -15.21 14.89
N GLY A 11 20.78 -16.34 14.28
CA GLY A 11 20.40 -16.38 12.85
C GLY A 11 18.89 -16.19 12.65
N ARG A 12 18.09 -16.68 13.59
CA ARG A 12 16.62 -16.65 13.53
C ARG A 12 16.06 -15.29 13.93
N ASP A 13 16.67 -14.59 14.87
CA ASP A 13 16.29 -13.22 15.23
C ASP A 13 16.53 -12.25 14.06
N LYS A 14 17.62 -12.45 13.30
CA LYS A 14 17.93 -11.67 12.11
C LYS A 14 16.88 -11.92 11.02
N LEU A 15 16.58 -13.19 10.73
CA LEU A 15 15.51 -13.56 9.79
C LEU A 15 14.15 -12.98 10.20
N LEU A 16 13.84 -13.01 11.51
CA LEU A 16 12.60 -12.44 12.02
C LEU A 16 12.54 -10.91 11.80
N LYS A 17 13.62 -10.19 12.08
CA LYS A 17 13.72 -8.75 11.83
C LYS A 17 13.59 -8.42 10.35
N ASP A 18 14.25 -9.20 9.48
CA ASP A 18 14.18 -9.02 8.03
C ASP A 18 12.76 -9.29 7.49
N VAL A 19 12.01 -10.21 8.12
CA VAL A 19 10.60 -10.46 7.77
C VAL A 19 9.69 -9.28 8.15
N PHE A 20 9.95 -8.57 9.25
CA PHE A 20 9.12 -7.44 9.69
C PHE A 20 9.60 -6.07 9.21
N ALA A 21 10.81 -5.97 8.65
CA ALA A 21 11.33 -4.74 8.09
C ALA A 21 10.54 -4.34 6.83
N TYR A 22 10.05 -3.10 6.81
CA TYR A 22 9.54 -2.47 5.60
C TYR A 22 10.70 -2.01 4.71
N ASP A 23 10.64 -2.33 3.43
CA ASP A 23 11.48 -1.70 2.41
C ASP A 23 10.93 -0.29 2.14
N MET A 24 11.40 0.68 2.93
CA MET A 24 11.09 2.09 2.74
C MET A 24 12.00 2.68 1.67
N ARG A 25 11.40 3.35 0.68
CA ARG A 25 12.11 3.99 -0.43
C ARG A 25 11.80 5.47 -0.48
N ASP A 26 12.85 6.27 -0.47
CA ASP A 26 12.80 7.73 -0.46
C ASP A 26 13.75 8.35 -1.52
N ASP A 27 14.15 7.57 -2.52
CA ASP A 27 14.97 8.05 -3.63
C ASP A 27 14.24 9.12 -4.44
N LYS A 28 14.52 10.37 -4.08
CA LYS A 28 13.94 11.56 -4.69
C LYS A 28 14.19 11.62 -6.20
N SER A 29 15.32 11.10 -6.69
CA SER A 29 15.63 11.17 -8.13
C SER A 29 14.66 10.35 -8.99
N THR A 30 14.06 9.31 -8.41
CA THR A 30 13.11 8.42 -9.08
C THR A 30 11.66 8.70 -8.69
N LEU A 31 11.40 9.15 -7.46
CA LEU A 31 10.05 9.22 -6.89
C LEU A 31 9.45 10.64 -6.86
N ASP A 32 10.25 11.69 -7.02
CA ASP A 32 9.73 13.07 -6.96
C ASP A 32 8.80 13.35 -8.16
N GLY A 33 7.53 13.63 -7.85
CA GLY A 33 6.49 13.84 -8.86
C GLY A 33 6.01 12.58 -9.58
N ALA A 34 6.44 11.38 -9.16
CA ALA A 34 5.99 10.13 -9.76
C ALA A 34 4.48 9.92 -9.56
N SER A 35 3.80 9.52 -10.62
CA SER A 35 2.41 9.10 -10.59
C SER A 35 2.22 7.76 -9.87
N VAL A 36 0.99 7.46 -9.45
CA VAL A 36 0.65 6.16 -8.84
C VAL A 36 0.99 4.99 -9.77
N GLY A 37 0.78 5.15 -11.08
CA GLY A 37 1.13 4.12 -12.07
C GLY A 37 2.64 3.86 -12.17
N GLU A 38 3.46 4.91 -12.10
CA GLU A 38 4.92 4.78 -12.09
C GLU A 38 5.42 4.10 -10.82
N VAL A 39 4.89 4.50 -9.65
CA VAL A 39 5.20 3.86 -8.36
C VAL A 39 4.79 2.39 -8.37
N ARG A 40 3.59 2.06 -8.90
CA ARG A 40 3.14 0.67 -9.07
C ARG A 40 4.12 -0.14 -9.90
N ARG A 41 4.57 0.39 -11.04
CA ARG A 41 5.53 -0.28 -11.92
C ARG A 41 6.86 -0.55 -11.22
N ILE A 42 7.40 0.43 -10.50
CA ILE A 42 8.65 0.30 -9.73
C ILE A 42 8.49 -0.76 -8.64
N PHE A 43 7.39 -0.71 -7.90
CA PHE A 43 7.08 -1.68 -6.86
C PHE A 43 6.95 -3.10 -7.41
N TYR A 44 6.19 -3.27 -8.49
CA TYR A 44 6.01 -4.57 -9.14
C TYR A 44 7.36 -5.16 -9.58
N GLN A 45 8.21 -4.37 -10.23
CA GLN A 45 9.56 -4.81 -10.63
C GLN A 45 10.40 -5.26 -9.42
N TRP A 46 10.33 -4.52 -8.31
CA TRP A 46 11.01 -4.94 -7.09
C TRP A 46 10.44 -6.23 -6.52
N ALA A 47 9.12 -6.35 -6.42
CA ALA A 47 8.46 -7.53 -5.87
C ALA A 47 8.85 -8.81 -6.63
N GLN A 48 9.02 -8.71 -7.96
CA GLN A 48 9.54 -9.80 -8.79
C GLN A 48 11.04 -10.08 -8.60
N SER A 49 11.82 -9.08 -8.17
CA SER A 49 13.28 -9.21 -7.97
C SER A 49 13.66 -9.86 -6.65
N VAL A 50 12.75 -9.88 -5.67
CA VAL A 50 12.96 -10.47 -4.36
C VAL A 50 12.36 -11.88 -4.30
N ALA A 51 13.01 -12.81 -3.59
CA ALA A 51 12.47 -14.14 -3.31
C ALA A 51 11.40 -14.09 -2.20
N GLY A 52 10.44 -13.15 -2.33
CA GLY A 52 9.35 -12.92 -1.39
C GLY A 52 8.19 -13.91 -1.58
N ASP A 53 7.44 -14.15 -0.52
CA ASP A 53 6.21 -14.93 -0.57
C ASP A 53 5.05 -14.04 -1.08
N SER A 54 4.61 -14.27 -2.32
CA SER A 54 3.52 -13.49 -2.91
C SER A 54 2.20 -13.60 -2.16
N THR A 55 2.02 -14.58 -1.25
CA THR A 55 0.84 -14.61 -0.39
C THR A 55 0.85 -13.52 0.68
N MET A 56 2.02 -12.94 1.00
CA MET A 56 2.15 -11.90 2.00
C MET A 56 1.82 -10.52 1.40
N PRO A 57 0.92 -9.73 2.02
CA PRO A 57 0.51 -8.45 1.46
C PRO A 57 1.66 -7.47 1.22
N LYS A 58 2.76 -7.51 1.99
CA LYS A 58 3.91 -6.62 1.78
C LYS A 58 4.64 -6.79 0.45
N TYR A 59 4.44 -7.92 -0.26
CA TYR A 59 5.00 -8.16 -1.60
C TYR A 59 3.96 -7.95 -2.71
N ARG A 60 2.69 -7.74 -2.37
CA ARG A 60 1.59 -7.45 -3.31
C ARG A 60 1.06 -6.02 -3.23
N LEU A 61 1.20 -5.38 -2.08
CA LEU A 61 0.67 -4.06 -1.78
C LEU A 61 1.79 -3.08 -1.48
N CYS A 62 1.68 -1.89 -2.05
CA CYS A 62 2.60 -0.78 -1.81
C CYS A 62 1.87 0.34 -1.07
N ILE A 63 2.50 0.91 -0.06
CA ILE A 63 2.03 2.11 0.62
C ILE A 63 2.76 3.29 -0.02
N MET A 64 2.01 4.16 -0.69
CA MET A 64 2.53 5.41 -1.23
C MET A 64 2.14 6.57 -0.32
N VAL A 65 3.13 7.38 0.02
CA VAL A 65 3.01 8.56 0.86
C VAL A 65 3.57 9.74 0.08
N ASP A 66 2.69 10.52 -0.53
CA ASP A 66 3.03 11.75 -1.24
C ASP A 66 2.67 12.98 -0.39
N LYS A 67 2.83 14.18 -0.97
CA LYS A 67 2.50 15.42 -0.28
C LYS A 67 1.04 15.46 0.21
N GLU A 68 0.09 14.96 -0.58
CA GLU A 68 -1.33 14.92 -0.22
C GLU A 68 -1.57 14.05 1.01
N VAL A 69 -0.97 12.85 1.03
CA VAL A 69 -1.05 11.94 2.19
C VAL A 69 -0.38 12.55 3.42
N LEU A 70 0.79 13.16 3.27
CA LEU A 70 1.49 13.83 4.38
C LEU A 70 0.64 14.98 4.93
N ASP A 71 0.08 15.81 4.07
CA ASP A 71 -0.78 16.92 4.50
C ASP A 71 -2.02 16.37 5.24
N SER A 72 -2.63 15.28 4.77
CA SER A 72 -3.77 14.61 5.44
C SER A 72 -3.41 14.05 6.82
N VAL A 73 -2.26 13.37 6.96
CA VAL A 73 -1.85 12.77 8.23
C VAL A 73 -1.38 13.85 9.22
N MET A 74 -0.72 14.90 8.73
CA MET A 74 -0.10 15.93 9.56
C MET A 74 -1.08 17.04 9.97
N GLN A 75 -2.11 17.37 9.16
CA GLN A 75 -3.11 18.39 9.52
C GLN A 75 -3.85 18.04 10.82
N ASP A 76 -4.09 16.75 11.08
CA ASP A 76 -4.78 16.28 12.30
C ASP A 76 -3.87 16.01 13.50
N ALA A 77 -2.54 16.01 13.34
CA ALA A 77 -1.65 16.01 14.51
C ALA A 77 -1.81 17.31 15.35
N TYR A 78 -2.42 18.35 14.75
CA TYR A 78 -2.60 19.67 15.34
C TYR A 78 -4.08 20.06 15.55
N SER A 79 -5.05 19.32 15.00
CA SER A 79 -6.48 19.53 15.24
C SER A 79 -6.94 18.62 16.41
N ARG A 80 -7.67 19.19 17.37
CA ARG A 80 -8.26 18.45 18.51
C ARG A 80 -9.70 18.03 18.25
N ASP A 81 -10.24 18.43 17.10
CA ASP A 81 -11.63 18.28 16.74
C ASP A 81 -11.72 17.16 15.69
N ASP A 82 -12.38 16.07 16.09
CA ASP A 82 -12.69 14.89 15.28
C ASP A 82 -13.76 15.28 14.24
N ASP A 83 -13.32 15.98 13.19
CA ASP A 83 -14.18 16.50 12.10
C ASP A 83 -14.73 15.41 11.18
N GLY A 84 -14.18 14.19 11.24
CA GLY A 84 -14.50 13.11 10.30
C GLY A 84 -13.49 12.99 9.16
N SER A 85 -12.39 13.77 9.17
CA SER A 85 -11.23 13.54 8.32
C SER A 85 -10.49 12.25 8.69
N CYS A 86 -10.85 11.15 8.03
CA CYS A 86 -10.11 9.90 8.15
C CYS A 86 -8.74 10.00 7.48
N GLN A 87 -7.68 10.19 8.29
CA GLN A 87 -6.28 10.06 7.86
C GLN A 87 -6.08 8.79 7.05
N TYR A 88 -5.46 8.90 5.89
CA TYR A 88 -5.31 7.79 4.97
C TYR A 88 -3.92 7.72 4.37
N VAL A 89 -3.61 6.58 3.76
CA VAL A 89 -2.49 6.38 2.85
C VAL A 89 -3.02 5.94 1.49
N LYS A 90 -2.21 6.09 0.42
CA LYS A 90 -2.52 5.45 -0.86
C LYS A 90 -2.03 4.01 -0.81
N LEU A 91 -2.96 3.07 -0.79
CA LEU A 91 -2.65 1.65 -0.87
C LEU A 91 -2.77 1.21 -2.33
N ILE A 92 -1.67 0.76 -2.91
CA ILE A 92 -1.55 0.38 -4.32
C ILE A 92 -1.50 -1.14 -4.43
N ASN A 93 -2.31 -1.70 -5.34
CA ASN A 93 -2.17 -3.08 -5.76
C ASN A 93 -1.08 -3.19 -6.83
N GLY A 94 0.02 -3.87 -6.51
CA GLY A 94 1.16 -4.04 -7.40
C GLY A 94 0.86 -4.91 -8.62
N GLU A 95 -0.12 -5.81 -8.53
CA GLU A 95 -0.50 -6.74 -9.59
C GLU A 95 -1.62 -6.19 -10.48
N HIS A 96 -2.12 -4.98 -10.21
CA HIS A 96 -3.20 -4.41 -10.98
C HIS A 96 -2.78 -4.16 -12.43
N VAL A 97 -3.54 -4.75 -13.34
CA VAL A 97 -3.45 -4.50 -14.78
C VAL A 97 -4.50 -3.45 -15.13
N GLU A 98 -4.05 -2.34 -15.69
CA GLU A 98 -4.94 -1.26 -16.14
C GLU A 98 -5.93 -1.83 -17.16
N HIS A 99 -7.22 -1.82 -16.81
CA HIS A 99 -8.28 -2.14 -17.76
C HIS A 99 -8.56 -0.89 -18.59
N ARG A 100 -8.57 -1.05 -19.90
CA ARG A 100 -9.14 -0.05 -20.79
C ARG A 100 -10.66 -0.23 -20.70
N PRO A 101 -11.43 0.82 -20.36
CA PRO A 101 -12.88 0.70 -20.31
C PRO A 101 -13.40 0.25 -21.69
N GLU A 102 -14.23 -0.79 -21.69
CA GLU A 102 -14.99 -1.19 -22.88
C GLU A 102 -16.03 -0.10 -23.22
N GLU A 103 -16.54 -0.08 -24.45
CA GLU A 103 -17.44 0.99 -24.95
C GLU A 103 -18.76 1.11 -24.15
N ASP A 104 -19.07 0.13 -23.29
CA ASP A 104 -20.29 0.03 -22.49
C ASP A 104 -20.05 0.20 -20.96
N GLU A 105 -18.85 0.56 -20.51
CA GLU A 105 -18.60 0.85 -19.08
C GLU A 105 -19.08 2.27 -18.71
N ASP A 106 -19.82 2.38 -17.61
CA ASP A 106 -20.20 3.67 -17.03
C ASP A 106 -18.94 4.52 -16.78
N GLU A 107 -18.85 5.69 -17.41
CA GLU A 107 -17.75 6.64 -17.16
C GLU A 107 -17.88 7.23 -15.75
N TRP A 108 -16.97 6.86 -14.85
CA TRP A 108 -16.90 7.46 -13.52
C TRP A 108 -16.17 8.81 -13.57
N GLU A 109 -16.37 9.64 -12.54
CA GLU A 109 -15.58 10.86 -12.36
C GLU A 109 -14.07 10.54 -12.41
N ALA A 110 -13.35 11.24 -13.28
CA ALA A 110 -11.94 10.98 -13.52
C ALA A 110 -11.11 11.14 -12.23
N VAL A 111 -10.33 10.13 -11.89
CA VAL A 111 -9.31 10.19 -10.84
C VAL A 111 -7.98 9.87 -11.51
N ASP A 112 -7.00 10.78 -11.36
CA ASP A 112 -5.72 10.72 -12.07
C ASP A 112 -5.89 10.51 -13.59
N SER A 113 -6.90 11.18 -14.18
CA SER A 113 -7.29 11.04 -15.59
C SER A 113 -7.87 9.68 -16.01
N CYS A 114 -8.15 8.78 -15.05
CA CYS A 114 -8.78 7.49 -15.29
C CYS A 114 -10.27 7.51 -14.89
N THR A 115 -11.14 7.14 -15.83
CA THR A 115 -12.60 7.06 -15.65
C THR A 115 -13.08 5.64 -15.35
N ALA A 116 -12.20 4.64 -15.43
CA ALA A 116 -12.54 3.27 -15.05
C ALA A 116 -12.85 3.18 -13.55
N TRP A 117 -13.65 2.17 -13.18
CA TRP A 117 -13.93 1.88 -11.77
C TRP A 117 -12.65 1.50 -11.01
N GLY A 118 -11.90 0.54 -11.54
CA GLY A 118 -10.72 -0.01 -10.89
C GLY A 118 -9.45 0.76 -11.23
N LEU A 119 -8.99 1.61 -10.32
CA LEU A 119 -7.75 2.38 -10.50
C LEU A 119 -6.47 1.62 -10.13
N GLY A 120 -6.60 0.45 -9.49
CA GLY A 120 -5.47 -0.30 -8.92
C GLY A 120 -4.86 0.31 -7.67
N TRP A 121 -5.54 1.28 -7.06
CA TRP A 121 -5.16 1.88 -5.78
C TRP A 121 -6.39 2.48 -5.09
N MET A 122 -6.36 2.56 -3.76
CA MET A 122 -7.41 3.16 -2.94
C MET A 122 -6.83 3.97 -1.78
N ARG A 123 -7.64 4.85 -1.19
CA ARG A 123 -7.31 5.50 0.09
C ARG A 123 -7.67 4.53 1.22
N GLN A 124 -6.68 4.09 1.99
CA GLN A 124 -6.87 3.24 3.16
C GLN A 124 -6.64 4.05 4.42
N SER A 125 -7.58 3.99 5.36
CA SER A 125 -7.43 4.60 6.69
C SER A 125 -6.12 4.14 7.33
N PHE A 126 -5.28 5.09 7.72
CA PHE A 126 -4.00 4.83 8.37
C PHE A 126 -4.20 4.06 9.68
N ARG A 127 -5.26 4.38 10.43
CA ARG A 127 -5.60 3.75 11.71
C ARG A 127 -5.87 2.25 11.58
N ASN A 128 -6.43 1.83 10.45
CA ASN A 128 -6.82 0.44 10.20
C ASN A 128 -5.89 -0.29 9.20
N LEU A 129 -4.82 0.37 8.75
CA LEU A 129 -3.84 -0.21 7.84
C LEU A 129 -3.19 -1.47 8.43
N PHE A 130 -2.72 -1.37 9.67
CA PHE A 130 -2.09 -2.48 10.40
C PHE A 130 -2.80 -2.78 11.72
N PRO A 131 -3.08 -4.06 12.04
CA PRO A 131 -2.97 -5.25 11.20
C PRO A 131 -4.22 -5.53 10.33
N SER A 132 -5.30 -4.73 10.48
CA SER A 132 -6.63 -5.06 9.99
C SER A 132 -6.73 -5.17 8.47
N ALA A 133 -6.37 -4.12 7.73
CA ALA A 133 -6.45 -4.12 6.28
C ALA A 133 -5.57 -5.22 5.66
N TYR A 134 -4.36 -5.43 6.19
CA TYR A 134 -3.47 -6.50 5.74
C TYR A 134 -4.08 -7.89 5.94
N ARG A 135 -4.73 -8.14 7.08
CA ARG A 135 -5.44 -9.41 7.33
C ARG A 135 -6.57 -9.62 6.33
N VAL A 136 -7.34 -8.57 6.04
CA VAL A 136 -8.47 -8.65 5.10
C VAL A 136 -7.97 -8.94 3.69
N LEU A 137 -6.99 -8.19 3.20
CA LEU A 137 -6.44 -8.31 1.84
C LEU A 137 -5.58 -9.56 1.62
N MET A 138 -5.16 -10.23 2.69
CA MET A 138 -4.56 -11.56 2.61
C MET A 138 -5.61 -12.65 2.32
N ASN A 139 -6.85 -12.47 2.78
CA ASN A 139 -7.89 -13.51 2.76
C ASN A 139 -9.03 -13.24 1.77
N ARG A 140 -9.11 -12.03 1.21
CA ARG A 140 -10.17 -11.59 0.31
C ARG A 140 -9.60 -10.95 -0.95
N SER A 141 -10.39 -10.95 -2.02
CA SER A 141 -9.96 -10.35 -3.28
C SER A 141 -9.94 -8.83 -3.18
N TRP A 142 -9.03 -8.22 -3.94
CA TRP A 142 -8.94 -6.76 -4.07
C TRP A 142 -10.27 -6.16 -4.51
N ASP A 143 -10.97 -6.78 -5.47
CA ASP A 143 -12.20 -6.22 -6.05
C ASP A 143 -13.36 -6.13 -5.06
N VAL A 144 -13.43 -7.04 -4.09
CA VAL A 144 -14.43 -6.99 -3.00
C VAL A 144 -14.10 -5.87 -2.01
N GLU A 145 -12.82 -5.63 -1.80
CA GLU A 145 -12.33 -4.70 -0.80
C GLU A 145 -12.01 -3.31 -1.38
N TYR A 146 -12.15 -3.14 -2.69
CA TYR A 146 -11.81 -1.91 -3.37
C TYR A 146 -12.77 -0.78 -3.00
N CYS A 147 -12.22 0.35 -2.56
CA CYS A 147 -12.96 1.58 -2.35
C CYS A 147 -12.43 2.67 -3.29
N ARG A 148 -13.24 3.10 -4.25
CA ARG A 148 -12.81 4.09 -5.23
C ARG A 148 -12.59 5.46 -4.57
N PRO A 149 -11.39 6.07 -4.70
CA PRO A 149 -11.16 7.46 -4.29
C PRO A 149 -12.19 8.42 -4.91
N PRO A 150 -12.54 9.53 -4.23
CA PRO A 150 -11.89 10.09 -3.03
C PRO A 150 -12.33 9.48 -1.70
N LYS A 151 -13.22 8.48 -1.70
CA LYS A 151 -13.66 7.80 -0.46
C LYS A 151 -12.48 7.11 0.23
N VAL A 152 -12.46 7.17 1.56
CA VAL A 152 -11.49 6.46 2.39
C VAL A 152 -12.11 5.14 2.84
N ARG A 153 -11.37 4.05 2.69
CA ARG A 153 -11.72 2.76 3.27
C ARG A 153 -11.34 2.75 4.75
N GLU A 154 -12.31 2.50 5.61
CA GLU A 154 -12.10 2.50 7.06
C GLU A 154 -11.89 1.09 7.62
N ASP A 155 -12.41 0.05 6.99
CA ASP A 155 -12.50 -1.31 7.55
C ASP A 155 -11.25 -2.20 7.35
#